data_AF-A0A6L3JSL9-F1
#
_entry.id   AF-A0A6L3JSL9-F1
#
_cell.length_a   1.000
_cell.length_b   1.000
_cell.length_c   1.000
_cell.angle_alpha   90.00
_cell.angle_beta   90.00
_cell.angle_gamma   90.00
#
_symmetry.space_group_name_H-M   'P 1'
#
loop_
_entity.id
_entity.type
_entity.pdbx_description
1 polymer ?
#
loop_
_entity_poly.entity_id
_entity_poly.type
_entity_poly.pdbx_seq_one_letter_code
_entity_poly.pdbx_strand_id
1 'polypeptide(L)'
;MKRIPLCAAVLLLFSLLACKNKPAASSDKRPASASDTLSDDALMDTVQRRTFQYFWEGGEPYSGMARERYHIDNVYPAGGPEVVTSGGSGFGIMAILSGIDRGYVSRQEGLERMDKIVTFLEKADRFHGAYPHW
;
A
#
# COMPACT_ATOMS: atom_id res chain seq x y z
N MET A 1 38.68 -14.48 -56.19
CA MET A 1 37.41 -14.30 -56.93
C MET A 1 36.59 -15.58 -56.82
N LYS A 2 35.68 -15.68 -55.82
CA LYS A 2 34.77 -16.82 -55.67
C LYS A 2 33.43 -16.46 -56.31
N ARG A 3 33.08 -17.14 -57.40
CA ARG A 3 31.82 -16.94 -58.12
C ARG A 3 30.70 -17.58 -57.30
N ILE A 4 29.83 -16.75 -56.71
CA ILE A 4 28.60 -17.20 -56.06
C ILE A 4 27.62 -17.59 -57.18
N PRO A 5 27.07 -18.82 -57.19
CA PRO A 5 26.17 -19.26 -58.24
C PRO A 5 24.84 -18.50 -58.14
N LEU A 6 24.42 -17.91 -59.26
CA LEU A 6 23.22 -17.09 -59.42
C LEU A 6 21.93 -17.80 -58.98
N CYS A 7 21.93 -19.13 -58.86
CA CYS A 7 20.82 -19.94 -58.36
C CYS A 7 20.57 -19.79 -56.86
N ALA A 8 21.58 -19.46 -56.05
CA ALA A 8 21.43 -19.27 -54.61
C ALA A 8 20.77 -17.94 -54.23
N ALA A 9 20.86 -16.93 -55.11
CA ALA A 9 20.24 -15.61 -54.89
C ALA A 9 18.74 -15.59 -55.23
N VAL A 10 18.28 -16.46 -56.13
CA VAL A 10 16.86 -16.53 -56.54
C VAL A 10 16.00 -17.27 -55.50
N LEU A 11 16.58 -18.24 -54.77
CA LEU A 11 15.91 -18.96 -53.69
C LEU A 11 15.75 -18.14 -52.39
N LEU A 12 16.53 -17.06 -52.22
CA LEU A 12 16.44 -16.15 -51.07
C LEU A 12 15.46 -14.98 -51.28
N LEU A 13 14.94 -14.78 -52.51
CA LEU A 13 13.94 -13.75 -52.80
C LEU A 13 12.48 -14.24 -52.75
N PHE A 14 12.25 -15.56 -52.77
CA PHE A 14 10.89 -16.14 -52.76
C PHE A 14 10.32 -16.38 -51.35
N SER A 15 11.10 -16.20 -50.29
CA SER A 15 10.65 -16.35 -48.89
C SER A 15 10.02 -15.10 -48.28
N LEU A 16 9.91 -13.99 -49.03
CA LEU A 16 9.32 -12.72 -48.54
C LEU A 16 7.89 -12.44 -49.03
N LEU A 17 7.21 -13.40 -49.69
CA LEU A 17 5.85 -13.21 -50.23
C LEU A 17 4.80 -14.24 -49.76
N ALA A 18 5.15 -15.15 -48.85
CA ALA A 18 4.23 -16.17 -48.36
C ALA A 18 3.76 -15.87 -46.92
N CYS A 19 2.67 -15.09 -46.82
CA CYS A 19 1.61 -15.07 -45.80
C CYS A 19 1.11 -13.64 -45.51
N LYS A 20 0.34 -13.08 -46.44
CA LYS A 20 -0.70 -12.09 -46.09
C LYS A 20 -1.96 -12.86 -45.68
N ASN A 21 -1.97 -13.38 -44.46
CA ASN A 21 -3.24 -13.74 -43.82
C ASN A 21 -3.86 -12.43 -43.33
N LYS A 22 -4.88 -11.93 -44.04
CA LYS A 22 -5.82 -10.98 -43.43
C LYS A 22 -6.64 -11.81 -42.44
N PRO A 23 -6.59 -11.55 -41.12
CA PRO A 23 -7.62 -12.07 -40.26
C PRO A 23 -8.93 -11.43 -40.73
N ALA A 24 -9.91 -12.26 -41.08
CA ALA A 24 -11.28 -11.79 -41.17
C ALA A 24 -11.60 -11.13 -39.82
N ALA A 25 -11.92 -9.85 -39.85
CA ALA A 25 -12.43 -9.15 -38.69
C ALA A 25 -13.78 -9.80 -38.35
N SER A 26 -13.77 -10.82 -37.50
CA SER A 26 -14.94 -11.16 -36.71
C SER A 26 -15.22 -9.93 -35.85
N SER A 27 -16.30 -9.23 -36.16
CA SER A 27 -16.84 -8.18 -35.30
C SER A 27 -17.44 -8.80 -34.05
N ASP A 28 -16.60 -9.43 -33.23
CA ASP A 28 -16.95 -9.63 -31.84
C ASP A 28 -16.59 -8.32 -31.14
N LYS A 29 -17.51 -7.35 -31.24
CA LYS A 29 -17.54 -6.19 -30.34
C LYS A 29 -17.95 -6.71 -28.96
N ARG A 30 -17.11 -7.52 -28.32
CA ARG A 30 -17.05 -7.49 -26.87
C ARG A 30 -16.41 -6.15 -26.53
N PRO A 31 -17.06 -5.30 -25.72
CA PRO A 31 -16.36 -4.16 -25.19
C PRO A 31 -15.16 -4.74 -24.44
N ALA A 32 -13.95 -4.41 -24.88
CA ALA A 32 -12.81 -4.49 -23.98
C ALA A 32 -13.21 -3.58 -22.82
N SER A 33 -13.65 -4.15 -21.70
CA SER A 33 -13.71 -3.42 -20.45
C SER A 33 -12.28 -3.00 -20.21
N ALA A 34 -11.94 -1.76 -20.58
CA ALA A 34 -10.75 -1.12 -20.09
C ALA A 34 -10.83 -1.26 -18.57
N SER A 35 -9.97 -2.10 -18.03
CA SER A 35 -10.06 -2.55 -16.66
C SER A 35 -9.75 -1.35 -15.77
N ASP A 36 -10.77 -0.76 -15.16
CA ASP A 36 -10.70 0.20 -14.04
C ASP A 36 -10.10 -0.45 -12.76
N THR A 37 -9.16 -1.37 -12.93
CA THR A 37 -8.51 -2.11 -11.86
C THR A 37 -7.11 -1.54 -11.66
N LEU A 38 -6.84 -1.11 -10.42
CA LEU A 38 -5.49 -0.75 -10.00
C LEU A 38 -4.52 -1.90 -10.27
N SER A 39 -3.25 -1.58 -10.56
CA SER A 39 -2.19 -2.58 -10.44
C SER A 39 -2.06 -3.01 -8.97
N ASP A 40 -1.50 -4.20 -8.74
CA ASP A 40 -1.28 -4.70 -7.39
C ASP A 40 -0.46 -3.70 -6.55
N ASP A 41 0.58 -3.08 -7.13
CA ASP A 41 1.38 -2.06 -6.46
C ASP A 41 0.55 -0.82 -6.07
N ALA A 42 -0.26 -0.31 -7.00
CA ALA A 42 -1.10 0.87 -6.73
C ALA A 42 -2.20 0.57 -5.70
N LEU A 43 -2.74 -0.66 -5.73
CA LEU A 43 -3.67 -1.14 -4.72
C LEU A 43 -3.00 -1.23 -3.35
N MET A 44 -1.82 -1.84 -3.27
CA MET A 44 -1.06 -2.00 -2.04
C MET A 44 -0.64 -0.67 -1.44
N ASP A 45 -0.15 0.28 -2.25
CA ASP A 45 0.18 1.63 -1.78
C ASP A 45 -1.05 2.36 -1.23
N THR A 46 -2.21 2.19 -1.88
CA THR A 46 -3.47 2.79 -1.44
C THR A 46 -3.91 2.22 -0.09
N VAL A 47 -3.88 0.89 0.05
CA VAL A 47 -4.24 0.21 1.29
C VAL A 47 -3.28 0.58 2.41
N GLN A 48 -1.96 0.50 2.17
CA GLN A 48 -0.95 0.85 3.16
C GLN A 48 -1.08 2.28 3.65
N ARG A 49 -1.23 3.26 2.74
CA ARG A 49 -1.38 4.66 3.11
C ARG A 49 -2.65 4.89 3.93
N ARG A 50 -3.79 4.30 3.54
CA ARG A 50 -5.05 4.46 4.28
C ARG A 50 -5.03 3.77 5.64
N THR A 51 -4.44 2.58 5.73
CA THR A 51 -4.28 1.87 7.01
C THR A 51 -3.31 2.60 7.94
N PHE A 52 -2.24 3.20 7.42
CA PHE A 52 -1.36 4.09 8.19
C PHE A 52 -2.14 5.24 8.84
N GLN A 53 -3.12 5.82 8.13
CA GLN A 53 -3.90 6.94 8.68
C GLN A 53 -4.73 6.58 9.92
N TYR A 54 -5.07 5.31 10.12
CA TYR A 54 -5.69 4.88 11.38
C TYR A 54 -4.82 5.21 12.59
N PHE A 55 -3.50 5.01 12.48
CA PHE A 55 -2.56 5.29 13.55
C PHE A 55 -2.08 6.74 13.54
N TRP A 56 -2.08 7.38 12.37
CA TRP A 56 -1.59 8.74 12.24
C TRP A 56 -2.66 9.79 12.57
N GLU A 57 -3.72 9.87 11.77
CA GLU A 57 -4.86 10.77 11.95
C GLU A 57 -5.84 10.26 13.02
N GLY A 58 -6.04 8.93 13.08
CA GLY A 58 -6.96 8.29 14.02
C GLY A 58 -6.40 8.03 15.43
N GLY A 59 -5.12 8.35 15.67
CA GLY A 59 -4.48 8.22 16.98
C GLY A 59 -5.16 9.10 18.04
N GLU A 60 -5.17 8.66 19.30
CA GLU A 60 -5.75 9.43 20.38
C GLU A 60 -4.93 10.72 20.61
N PRO A 61 -5.56 11.92 20.61
CA PRO A 61 -4.84 13.19 20.52
C PRO A 61 -4.03 13.55 21.76
N TYR A 62 -4.27 12.99 22.95
CA TYR A 62 -3.46 13.27 24.13
C TYR A 62 -2.18 12.41 24.17
N SER A 63 -2.34 11.09 24.05
CA SER A 63 -1.28 10.09 24.13
C SER A 63 -0.49 9.91 22.83
N GLY A 64 -1.12 10.19 21.67
CA GLY A 64 -0.59 9.79 20.37
C GLY A 64 -0.67 8.29 20.08
N MET A 65 -1.22 7.50 21.00
CA MET A 65 -1.34 6.04 20.91
C MET A 65 -2.53 5.62 20.05
N ALA A 66 -2.57 4.34 19.67
CA ALA A 66 -3.66 3.77 18.90
C ALA A 66 -4.91 3.62 19.78
N ARG A 67 -6.04 4.14 19.29
CA ARG A 67 -7.35 3.87 19.89
C ARG A 67 -7.65 2.38 19.78
N GLU A 68 -8.37 1.85 20.75
CA GLU A 68 -8.90 0.48 20.68
C GLU A 68 -9.90 0.34 19.52
N ARG A 69 -10.69 1.39 19.26
CA ARG A 69 -11.71 1.39 18.21
C ARG A 69 -11.92 2.77 17.63
N TYR A 70 -12.31 2.81 16.35
CA TYR A 70 -12.67 4.03 15.64
C TYR A 70 -13.94 3.78 14.85
N HIS A 71 -15.05 4.37 15.26
CA HIS A 71 -16.34 4.25 14.59
C HIS A 71 -16.63 5.52 13.80
N ILE A 72 -16.83 5.39 12.48
CA ILE A 72 -17.05 6.52 11.57
C ILE A 72 -18.39 7.24 11.88
N ASP A 73 -19.39 6.50 12.35
CA ASP A 73 -20.69 7.03 12.78
C ASP A 73 -20.65 7.72 14.16
N ASN A 74 -19.49 7.66 14.83
CA ASN A 74 -19.25 8.20 16.16
C ASN A 74 -20.17 7.62 17.27
N VAL A 75 -20.70 6.40 17.09
CA VAL A 75 -21.54 5.72 18.09
C VAL A 75 -20.74 4.65 18.83
N TYR A 76 -20.51 4.81 20.14
CA TYR A 76 -19.67 3.93 20.96
C TYR A 76 -20.48 3.23 22.07
N PRO A 77 -21.04 2.03 21.84
CA PRO A 77 -21.93 1.37 22.80
C PRO A 77 -21.20 0.76 24.01
N ALA A 78 -19.88 0.53 23.92
CA ALA A 78 -19.09 -0.09 24.98
C ALA A 78 -17.63 0.42 24.97
N GLY A 79 -17.39 1.54 25.66
CA GLY A 79 -16.08 2.21 25.72
C GLY A 79 -15.86 3.18 24.57
N GLY A 80 -15.49 4.41 24.89
CA GLY A 80 -15.39 5.51 23.94
C GLY A 80 -14.09 5.50 23.12
N PRO A 81 -13.94 6.47 22.20
CA PRO A 81 -12.77 6.62 21.35
C PRO A 81 -11.50 7.04 22.10
N GLU A 82 -11.61 7.47 23.35
CA GLU A 82 -10.48 7.86 24.21
C GLU A 82 -9.67 6.66 24.72
N VAL A 83 -10.22 5.45 24.70
CA VAL A 83 -9.54 4.24 25.17
C VAL A 83 -8.45 3.85 24.17
N VAL A 84 -7.20 3.78 24.64
CA VAL A 84 -6.05 3.32 23.86
C VAL A 84 -5.71 1.88 24.19
N THR A 85 -5.05 1.19 23.27
CA THR A 85 -4.63 -0.21 23.46
C THR A 85 -3.12 -0.31 23.45
N SER A 86 -2.52 -0.92 24.48
CA SER A 86 -1.06 -1.05 24.58
C SER A 86 -0.51 -1.93 23.45
N GLY A 87 -1.12 -3.10 23.24
CA GLY A 87 -0.75 -4.03 22.18
C GLY A 87 -0.98 -3.44 20.78
N GLY A 88 -2.17 -2.89 20.52
CA GLY A 88 -2.48 -2.27 19.22
C GLY A 88 -1.61 -1.06 18.91
N SER A 89 -1.16 -0.33 19.94
CA SER A 89 -0.20 0.77 19.77
C SER A 89 1.20 0.30 19.41
N GLY A 90 1.62 -0.88 19.85
CA GLY A 90 2.85 -1.51 19.36
C GLY A 90 2.82 -1.72 17.83
N PHE A 91 1.69 -2.17 17.29
CA PHE A 91 1.50 -2.24 15.84
C PHE A 91 1.47 -0.86 15.19
N GLY A 92 0.83 0.11 15.83
CA GLY A 92 0.80 1.50 15.38
C GLY A 92 2.18 2.14 15.27
N ILE A 93 3.08 1.89 16.23
CA ILE A 93 4.47 2.34 16.19
C ILE A 93 5.18 1.81 14.94
N MET A 94 5.01 0.52 14.62
CA MET A 94 5.60 -0.07 13.41
C MET A 94 4.97 0.48 12.12
N ALA A 95 3.65 0.75 12.12
CA ALA A 95 2.98 1.41 11.01
C ALA A 95 3.53 2.83 10.80
N ILE A 96 3.79 3.57 11.88
CA ILE A 96 4.36 4.91 11.81
C ILE A 96 5.77 4.87 11.23
N LEU A 97 6.63 3.94 11.68
CA LEU A 97 7.96 3.74 11.10
C LEU A 97 7.89 3.44 9.59
N SER A 98 6.95 2.58 9.17
CA SER A 98 6.72 2.29 7.76
C SER A 98 6.27 3.52 6.96
N GLY A 99 5.45 4.38 7.57
CA GLY A 99 5.02 5.64 6.96
C GLY A 99 6.16 6.67 6.85
N ILE A 100 7.08 6.71 7.81
CA ILE A 100 8.28 7.54 7.73
C ILE A 100 9.17 7.08 6.57
N ASP A 101 9.45 5.77 6.49
CA ASP A 101 10.31 5.18 5.45
C ASP A 101 9.73 5.41 4.04
N ARG A 102 8.39 5.34 3.91
CA ARG A 102 7.67 5.59 2.65
C ARG A 102 7.37 7.07 2.37
N GLY A 103 7.78 7.99 3.24
CA GLY A 103 7.53 9.42 3.08
C GLY A 103 6.05 9.81 3.13
N TYR A 104 5.22 9.07 3.86
CA TYR A 104 3.85 9.48 4.17
C TYR A 104 3.83 10.68 5.12
N VAL A 105 4.85 10.74 5.99
CA VAL A 105 5.15 11.84 6.89
C VAL A 105 6.66 12.05 6.91
N SER A 106 7.10 13.24 7.30
CA SER A 106 8.53 13.51 7.47
C SER A 106 9.10 12.78 8.69
N ARG A 107 10.43 12.62 8.70
CA ARG A 107 11.15 12.08 9.85
C ARG A 107 10.94 12.94 11.11
N GLN A 108 10.81 14.25 10.95
CA GLN A 108 10.60 15.19 12.06
C GLN A 108 9.21 15.01 12.69
N GLU A 109 8.16 14.97 11.86
CA GLU A 109 6.80 14.67 12.34
C GLU A 109 6.74 13.29 13.02
N GLY A 110 7.39 12.29 12.42
CA GLY A 110 7.51 10.97 13.00
C GLY A 110 8.19 10.97 14.37
N LEU A 111 9.28 11.72 14.52
CA LEU A 111 9.98 11.90 15.80
C LEU A 111 9.07 12.54 16.86
N GLU A 112 8.36 13.61 16.50
CA GLU A 112 7.42 14.29 17.40
C GLU A 112 6.29 13.35 17.86
N ARG A 113 5.80 12.49 16.96
CA ARG A 113 4.82 11.47 17.33
C ARG A 113 5.40 10.45 18.31
N MET A 114 6.62 9.97 18.07
CA MET A 114 7.26 8.99 18.95
C MET A 114 7.56 9.58 20.33
N ASP A 115 8.04 10.82 20.38
CA ASP A 115 8.29 11.54 21.64
C ASP A 115 7.01 11.65 22.49
N LYS A 116 5.89 11.97 21.84
CA LYS A 116 4.57 12.02 22.50
C LYS A 116 4.12 10.67 23.06
N ILE A 117 4.25 9.60 22.27
CA ILE A 117 3.88 8.24 22.69
C ILE A 117 4.75 7.79 23.87
N VAL A 118 6.07 7.99 23.79
CA VAL A 118 7.00 7.62 24.86
C VAL A 118 6.72 8.43 26.12
N THR A 119 6.52 9.74 26.00
CA THR A 119 6.17 10.62 27.13
C THR A 119 4.89 10.17 27.84
N PHE A 120 3.89 9.69 27.10
CA PHE A 120 2.70 9.10 27.69
C PHE A 120 3.02 7.79 28.42
N LEU A 121 3.73 6.86 27.78
CA LEU A 121 4.10 5.55 28.34
C LEU A 121 5.02 5.65 29.56
N GLU A 122 5.81 6.70 29.70
CA GLU A 122 6.62 6.94 30.89
C GLU A 122 5.76 7.22 32.13
N LYS A 123 4.60 7.83 31.94
CA LYS A 123 3.67 8.29 32.99
C LYS A 123 2.46 7.39 33.18
N ALA A 124 2.12 6.58 32.18
CA ALA A 124 1.00 5.65 32.23
C ALA A 124 1.20 4.59 33.32
N ASP A 125 0.07 4.08 33.82
CA ASP A 125 0.06 3.03 34.84
C ASP A 125 0.84 1.80 34.38
N ARG A 126 1.62 1.25 35.31
CA ARG A 126 2.40 0.03 35.10
C ARG A 126 2.35 -0.85 36.33
N PHE A 127 2.32 -2.16 36.09
CA PHE A 127 2.29 -3.18 37.13
C PHE A 127 3.54 -4.05 36.98
N HIS A 128 4.52 -3.86 37.88
CA HIS A 128 5.84 -4.50 37.79
C HIS A 128 6.55 -4.29 36.43
N GLY A 129 6.36 -3.12 35.82
CA GLY A 129 6.95 -2.76 34.54
C GLY A 129 6.14 -3.16 33.31
N ALA A 130 5.06 -3.93 33.47
CA ALA A 130 4.13 -4.25 32.38
C ALA A 130 3.06 -3.16 32.24
N TYR A 131 2.70 -2.84 31.00
CA TYR A 131 1.56 -1.99 30.68
C TYR A 131 0.24 -2.79 30.73
N PRO A 132 -0.88 -2.18 31.18
CA PRO A 132 -2.20 -2.79 31.10
C PRO A 132 -2.67 -2.94 29.65
N HIS A 133 -3.78 -3.64 29.45
CA HIS A 133 -4.37 -3.85 28.13
C HIS A 133 -4.91 -2.53 27.54
N TRP A 134 -5.60 -1.75 28.38
CA TRP A 134 -6.11 -0.41 28.10
C TRP A 134 -5.65 0.54 29.20
#